data_AF-U6GCB9-F1
#
_entry.id   AF-U6GCB9-F1
#
_cell.length_a   1.000
_cell.length_b   1.000
_cell.length_c   1.000
_cell.angle_alpha   90.00
_cell.angle_beta   90.00
_cell.angle_gamma   90.00
#
_symmetry.space_group_name_H-M   'P 1'
#
loop_
_entity.id
_entity.type
_entity.pdbx_description
1 polymer ?
#
loop_
_entity_poly.entity_id
_entity_poly.type
_entity_poly.pdbx_seq_one_letter_code
_entity_poly.pdbx_strand_id
1 'polypeptide(L)'
;MTKTSQLLRPSGSLRETAVGKNRFQTKSERQAQIPAAAAAGDAAAAVDGVAAAASGAATAASRSAAAASRVAAAGGAAAAVAGGAAAAASGSVAAAGGAAAAAGGASADASGAAVPASGAVAAASGASAAGGGAAAAASGAAAAAGGAAAAASGALAAASGAAAAASGAAAAAGGAAAAASGASADASGAAVPASGAAAAASGASAAGGGAAAAASGAAAAASGAVAAGGGAAAAASGAAAAAGGAAAARGGASAAASGAAAAGGGAAAAAGGGDSAAASGASAAASGAAAAGGGAAAAVGGAALAGGAAAAAAGEASAAAYGSAAVMLQLLVVMLQLLVVMLQLLVVLLQLGVVLLQLLVVLLQLGVVLLQLLVELLQLLVVLLQMLVVLPCLLVVLLPLRVVLLQLVVVLLQLLGALRQLGVVLLQLGVVLLQLLVVLLQLLVELLQLGVVLLQLGVVLLQLGVVLLQMLVVLLQLVVVLLQLGVVLLQLLVVLLQPLMELLQLLVVILQMLVVLLQLLVVTVQMLVVLLQLGVVLLQLGVVLLQLGVVLLQLGVVLLQLGGEMLPLRVLLLPLRVLLLPLRVVLLPLWVALLPLRVVLLLGLLLL
;
A
#
# COMPACT_ATOMS: atom_id res chain seq x y z
N MET A 1 2.58 37.94 -46.26
CA MET A 1 3.49 39.10 -46.06
C MET A 1 3.41 39.51 -44.60
N THR A 2 4.47 40.13 -44.02
CA THR A 2 4.60 40.62 -42.61
C THR A 2 4.35 39.56 -41.50
N LYS A 3 5.35 39.17 -40.67
CA LYS A 3 5.96 39.91 -39.52
C LYS A 3 4.91 40.30 -38.46
N THR A 4 5.03 40.00 -37.15
CA THR A 4 6.11 39.39 -36.32
C THR A 4 5.46 38.76 -35.04
N SER A 5 6.09 38.21 -33.97
CA SER A 5 7.46 38.31 -33.42
C SER A 5 7.88 37.16 -32.47
N GLN A 6 9.10 37.32 -31.94
CA GLN A 6 9.75 36.90 -30.66
C GLN A 6 8.83 36.55 -29.44
N LEU A 7 9.24 35.85 -28.36
CA LEU A 7 10.56 35.33 -27.87
C LEU A 7 10.42 33.81 -27.54
N LEU A 8 11.36 32.90 -27.82
CA LEU A 8 12.76 32.72 -27.36
C LEU A 8 12.92 32.13 -25.93
N ARG A 9 13.41 30.88 -25.83
CA ARG A 9 14.00 30.28 -24.60
C ARG A 9 15.41 30.86 -24.36
N PRO A 10 16.03 30.54 -23.21
CA PRO A 10 17.24 29.71 -23.34
C PRO A 10 17.33 28.56 -22.33
N SER A 11 18.23 27.61 -22.59
CA SER A 11 18.59 26.52 -21.68
C SER A 11 20.06 26.62 -21.28
N GLY A 12 20.36 26.32 -20.01
CA GLY A 12 21.66 25.85 -19.55
C GLY A 12 22.68 26.89 -19.10
N SER A 13 23.26 26.66 -17.91
CA SER A 13 24.72 26.48 -17.78
C SER A 13 25.05 25.76 -16.46
N LEU A 14 26.19 25.08 -16.42
CA LEU A 14 26.76 24.48 -15.21
C LEU A 14 27.49 25.56 -14.40
N ARG A 15 27.47 25.45 -13.06
CA ARG A 15 28.52 25.99 -12.20
C ARG A 15 28.54 25.32 -10.83
N GLU A 16 29.64 24.64 -10.54
CA GLU A 16 30.02 24.32 -9.16
C GLU A 16 30.53 25.59 -8.46
N THR A 17 30.24 25.73 -7.17
CA THR A 17 31.08 26.53 -6.25
C THR A 17 31.14 25.82 -4.90
N ALA A 18 32.25 25.14 -4.64
CA ALA A 18 32.60 24.70 -3.30
C ALA A 18 33.31 25.83 -2.54
N VAL A 19 33.07 25.94 -1.23
CA VAL A 19 34.03 26.30 -0.15
C VAL A 19 33.23 26.49 1.16
N GLY A 20 33.69 25.88 2.25
CA GLY A 20 32.99 25.91 3.55
C GLY A 20 33.59 24.98 4.60
N LYS A 21 34.91 25.07 4.84
CA LYS A 21 35.64 24.22 5.80
C LYS A 21 35.88 24.95 7.14
N ASN A 22 35.35 24.40 8.23
CA ASN A 22 35.92 24.40 9.60
C ASN A 22 35.10 23.39 10.44
N ARG A 23 35.59 22.31 11.07
CA ARG A 23 36.89 21.83 11.62
C ARG A 23 36.95 21.88 13.16
N PHE A 24 36.50 20.80 13.79
CA PHE A 24 37.03 20.12 15.00
C PHE A 24 36.56 18.66 14.85
N GLN A 25 37.35 17.56 14.81
CA GLN A 25 38.52 17.08 15.56
C GLN A 25 38.27 16.88 17.07
N THR A 26 38.56 15.74 17.72
CA THR A 26 38.98 14.36 17.30
C THR A 26 38.92 13.42 18.54
N LYS A 27 39.13 12.09 18.34
CA LYS A 27 39.40 10.99 19.30
C LYS A 27 38.21 10.06 19.60
N SER A 28 38.39 8.75 19.76
CA SER A 28 39.53 7.86 19.40
C SER A 28 39.02 6.41 19.28
N GLU A 29 39.83 5.55 18.68
CA GLU A 29 39.53 4.18 18.27
C GLU A 29 39.23 3.21 19.43
N ARG A 30 38.33 2.26 19.16
CA ARG A 30 38.59 0.84 19.46
C ARG A 30 38.24 0.00 18.24
N GLN A 31 39.15 -0.90 17.87
CA GLN A 31 38.96 -1.88 16.81
C GLN A 31 38.48 -3.22 17.40
N ALA A 32 37.46 -3.82 16.79
CA ALA A 32 37.19 -5.26 16.73
C ALA A 32 36.10 -5.43 15.65
N GLN A 33 36.38 -5.96 14.44
CA GLN A 33 36.49 -7.40 14.15
C GLN A 33 35.31 -8.23 14.67
N ILE A 34 34.29 -8.42 13.82
CA ILE A 34 33.32 -9.55 13.75
C ILE A 34 32.48 -9.34 12.45
N PRO A 35 31.94 -10.38 11.79
CA PRO A 35 32.10 -10.49 10.33
C PRO A 35 30.90 -10.03 9.47
N ALA A 36 31.12 -10.05 8.15
CA ALA A 36 30.22 -9.61 7.08
C ALA A 36 28.89 -10.39 6.91
N ALA A 37 28.43 -11.13 7.92
CA ALA A 37 27.14 -11.80 7.94
C ALA A 37 25.98 -10.89 8.42
N ALA A 38 26.27 -9.89 9.27
CA ALA A 38 25.25 -9.00 9.83
C ALA A 38 24.59 -8.08 8.78
N ALA A 39 25.38 -7.55 7.84
CA ALA A 39 24.92 -6.56 6.86
C ALA A 39 23.80 -7.06 5.93
N ALA A 40 23.66 -8.38 5.74
CA ALA A 40 22.53 -8.96 5.00
C ALA A 40 21.24 -9.01 5.85
N GLY A 41 21.37 -9.24 7.16
CA GLY A 41 20.26 -9.24 8.11
C GLY A 41 19.71 -7.82 8.37
N ASP A 42 20.60 -6.84 8.58
CA ASP A 42 20.20 -5.44 8.74
C ASP A 42 19.57 -4.87 7.46
N ALA A 43 20.07 -5.27 6.28
CA ALA A 43 19.45 -4.94 5.00
C ALA A 43 18.04 -5.55 4.90
N ALA A 44 17.87 -6.85 5.18
CA ALA A 44 16.57 -7.52 5.16
C ALA A 44 15.57 -6.88 6.14
N ALA A 45 15.99 -6.65 7.39
CA ALA A 45 15.19 -5.96 8.40
C ALA A 45 14.84 -4.52 8.02
N ALA A 46 15.68 -3.83 7.23
CA ALA A 46 15.35 -2.54 6.65
C ALA A 46 14.32 -2.64 5.50
N VAL A 47 14.37 -3.66 4.64
CA VAL A 47 13.33 -3.87 3.62
C VAL A 47 12.01 -4.27 4.26
N ASP A 48 12.02 -5.17 5.24
CA ASP A 48 10.83 -5.54 6.01
C ASP A 48 10.29 -4.37 6.85
N GLY A 49 11.16 -3.55 7.42
CA GLY A 49 10.77 -2.31 8.11
C GLY A 49 10.13 -1.28 7.16
N VAL A 50 10.65 -1.14 5.94
CA VAL A 50 10.05 -0.30 4.89
C VAL A 50 8.73 -0.90 4.37
N ALA A 51 8.63 -2.23 4.24
CA ALA A 51 7.39 -2.91 3.85
C ALA A 51 6.31 -2.82 4.94
N ALA A 52 6.70 -2.97 6.22
CA ALA A 52 5.84 -2.76 7.37
C ALA A 52 5.37 -1.29 7.45
N ALA A 53 6.28 -0.32 7.24
CA ALA A 53 5.92 1.09 7.15
C ALA A 53 4.99 1.38 5.96
N ALA A 54 5.21 0.77 4.80
CA ALA A 54 4.37 0.92 3.61
C ALA A 54 2.97 0.31 3.81
N SER A 55 2.87 -0.87 4.43
CA SER A 55 1.58 -1.49 4.79
C SER A 55 0.87 -0.75 5.94
N GLY A 56 1.62 -0.17 6.89
CA GLY A 56 1.11 0.72 7.92
C GLY A 56 0.54 2.00 7.32
N ALA A 57 1.25 2.61 6.35
CA ALA A 57 0.78 3.75 5.59
C ALA A 57 -0.42 3.41 4.70
N ALA A 58 -0.44 2.23 4.06
CA ALA A 58 -1.57 1.78 3.25
C ALA A 58 -2.83 1.49 4.10
N THR A 59 -2.68 0.90 5.30
CA THR A 59 -3.78 0.68 6.24
C THR A 59 -4.18 1.93 7.02
N ALA A 60 -3.31 2.94 7.12
CA ALA A 60 -3.69 4.28 7.57
C ALA A 60 -4.47 5.01 6.47
N ALA A 61 -4.01 4.94 5.21
CA ALA A 61 -4.68 5.53 4.05
C ALA A 61 -6.05 4.90 3.77
N SER A 62 -6.21 3.58 3.90
CA SER A 62 -7.53 2.95 3.74
C SER A 62 -8.49 3.33 4.87
N ARG A 63 -7.99 3.53 6.10
CA ARG A 63 -8.79 4.04 7.24
C ARG A 63 -9.12 5.52 7.09
N SER A 64 -8.23 6.37 6.57
CA SER A 64 -8.54 7.77 6.30
C SER A 64 -9.49 7.92 5.10
N ALA A 65 -9.36 7.09 4.06
CA ALA A 65 -10.32 7.02 2.96
C ALA A 65 -11.70 6.53 3.42
N ALA A 66 -11.76 5.52 4.30
CA ALA A 66 -13.01 5.05 4.91
C ALA A 66 -13.63 6.07 5.89
N ALA A 67 -12.83 6.91 6.55
CA ALA A 67 -13.31 8.02 7.37
C ALA A 67 -13.81 9.18 6.48
N ALA A 68 -13.08 9.54 5.43
CA ALA A 68 -13.44 10.58 4.47
C ALA A 68 -14.72 10.23 3.71
N SER A 69 -14.89 8.99 3.26
CA SER A 69 -16.12 8.54 2.61
C SER A 69 -17.31 8.49 3.58
N ARG A 70 -17.10 8.14 4.86
CA ARG A 70 -18.13 8.25 5.90
C ARG A 70 -18.54 9.70 6.19
N VAL A 71 -17.60 10.66 6.16
CA VAL A 71 -17.90 12.09 6.31
C VAL A 71 -18.63 12.63 5.07
N ALA A 72 -18.17 12.29 3.86
CA ALA A 72 -18.79 12.71 2.60
C ALA A 72 -20.16 12.07 2.33
N ALA A 73 -20.44 10.89 2.90
CA ALA A 73 -21.76 10.27 2.88
C ALA A 73 -22.71 10.82 3.97
N ALA A 74 -22.18 11.39 5.06
CA ALA A 74 -22.97 11.92 6.18
C ALA A 74 -23.40 13.39 6.00
N GLY A 75 -22.74 14.14 5.12
CA GLY A 75 -23.15 15.49 4.73
C GLY A 75 -22.95 15.69 3.23
N GLY A 76 -23.95 16.27 2.56
CA GLY A 76 -23.94 16.53 1.11
C GLY A 76 -22.94 17.61 0.70
N ALA A 77 -21.65 17.31 0.83
CA ALA A 77 -20.57 18.20 0.46
C ALA A 77 -20.53 18.39 -1.06
N ALA A 78 -20.51 19.64 -1.50
CA ALA A 78 -20.48 19.97 -2.92
C ALA A 78 -19.24 19.39 -3.64
N ALA A 79 -18.13 19.23 -2.91
CA ALA A 79 -16.92 18.56 -3.36
C ALA A 79 -16.34 17.64 -2.28
N ALA A 80 -15.81 16.48 -2.68
CA ALA A 80 -15.08 15.53 -1.85
C ALA A 80 -13.73 15.19 -2.49
N VAL A 81 -12.65 15.18 -1.69
CA VAL A 81 -11.28 14.91 -2.16
C VAL A 81 -10.62 13.83 -1.29
N ALA A 82 -10.02 12.82 -1.90
CA ALA A 82 -9.33 11.72 -1.22
C ALA A 82 -7.93 11.47 -1.80
N GLY A 83 -6.97 11.17 -0.93
CA GLY A 83 -5.58 10.89 -1.31
C GLY A 83 -4.92 9.80 -0.47
N GLY A 84 -4.09 8.95 -1.09
CA GLY A 84 -3.34 7.91 -0.37
C GLY A 84 -2.88 6.75 -1.26
N ALA A 85 -2.45 5.63 -0.67
CA ALA A 85 -2.13 4.42 -1.43
C ALA A 85 -3.40 3.82 -2.10
N ALA A 86 -4.52 3.83 -1.36
CA ALA A 86 -5.86 3.58 -1.86
C ALA A 86 -6.76 4.76 -1.49
N ALA A 87 -7.38 5.41 -2.47
CA ALA A 87 -8.22 6.59 -2.30
C ALA A 87 -9.60 6.37 -2.92
N ALA A 88 -10.65 6.79 -2.21
CA ALA A 88 -12.03 6.73 -2.69
C ALA A 88 -12.77 8.02 -2.32
N ALA A 89 -13.37 8.69 -3.32
CA ALA A 89 -14.12 9.93 -3.16
C ALA A 89 -15.53 9.80 -3.75
N SER A 90 -16.53 10.35 -3.07
CA SER A 90 -17.92 10.36 -3.51
C SER A 90 -18.64 11.65 -3.11
N GLY A 91 -19.35 12.29 -4.04
CA GLY A 91 -20.05 13.57 -3.84
C GLY A 91 -20.63 14.12 -5.14
N SER A 92 -21.11 15.36 -5.18
CA SER A 92 -21.48 15.99 -6.46
C SER A 92 -20.24 16.28 -7.33
N VAL A 93 -19.14 16.72 -6.71
CA VAL A 93 -17.80 16.74 -7.31
C VAL A 93 -16.93 15.79 -6.49
N ALA A 94 -16.25 14.83 -7.12
CA ALA A 94 -15.42 13.84 -6.44
C ALA A 94 -14.01 13.80 -7.08
N ALA A 95 -12.96 13.90 -6.28
CA ALA A 95 -11.57 13.83 -6.73
C ALA A 95 -10.77 12.78 -5.93
N ALA A 96 -10.12 11.84 -6.62
CA ALA A 96 -9.30 10.79 -5.98
C ALA A 96 -7.89 10.70 -6.57
N GLY A 97 -6.88 10.62 -5.71
CA GLY A 97 -5.47 10.47 -6.11
C GLY A 97 -4.74 9.37 -5.32
N GLY A 98 -4.19 8.35 -6.00
CA GLY A 98 -3.51 7.25 -5.32
C GLY A 98 -3.04 6.12 -6.21
N ALA A 99 -2.38 5.09 -5.66
CA ALA A 99 -1.99 3.94 -6.48
C ALA A 99 -3.24 3.19 -7.00
N ALA A 100 -4.24 3.00 -6.14
CA ALA A 100 -5.63 2.74 -6.53
C ALA A 100 -6.50 3.96 -6.18
N ALA A 101 -7.24 4.50 -7.15
CA ALA A 101 -8.01 5.73 -6.98
C ALA A 101 -9.40 5.61 -7.63
N ALA A 102 -10.46 5.77 -6.84
CA ALA A 102 -11.85 5.68 -7.29
C ALA A 102 -12.63 6.98 -7.02
N ALA A 103 -13.31 7.53 -8.03
CA ALA A 103 -14.17 8.71 -7.88
C ALA A 103 -15.59 8.41 -8.42
N GLY A 104 -16.61 8.80 -7.66
CA GLY A 104 -18.03 8.65 -8.05
C GLY A 104 -18.85 9.91 -7.77
N GLY A 105 -19.50 10.50 -8.78
CA GLY A 105 -20.23 11.76 -8.57
C GLY A 105 -21.03 12.31 -9.76
N ALA A 106 -21.38 13.60 -9.72
CA ALA A 106 -21.89 14.29 -10.90
C ALA A 106 -20.71 14.70 -11.81
N SER A 107 -19.62 15.23 -11.23
CA SER A 107 -18.28 15.14 -11.83
C SER A 107 -17.36 14.27 -10.97
N ALA A 108 -16.56 13.43 -11.61
CA ALA A 108 -15.69 12.46 -10.96
C ALA A 108 -14.30 12.41 -11.63
N ASP A 109 -13.28 12.92 -10.95
CA ASP A 109 -11.89 12.95 -11.40
C ASP A 109 -11.06 11.95 -10.59
N ALA A 110 -10.36 11.03 -11.26
CA ALA A 110 -9.49 10.04 -10.61
C ALA A 110 -8.10 9.99 -11.27
N SER A 111 -7.07 9.82 -10.44
CA SER A 111 -5.66 9.80 -10.86
C SER A 111 -4.84 8.74 -10.12
N GLY A 112 -4.02 7.95 -10.82
CA GLY A 112 -3.33 6.83 -10.18
C GLY A 112 -2.67 5.78 -11.06
N ALA A 113 -2.57 4.54 -10.56
CA ALA A 113 -2.14 3.38 -11.34
C ALA A 113 -3.33 2.53 -11.82
N ALA A 114 -4.30 2.24 -10.94
CA ALA A 114 -5.58 1.61 -11.30
C ALA A 114 -6.76 2.53 -10.91
N VAL A 115 -7.54 2.96 -11.91
CA VAL A 115 -8.26 4.25 -11.81
C VAL A 115 -9.67 4.20 -12.45
N PRO A 116 -10.70 3.74 -11.72
CA PRO A 116 -12.10 3.90 -12.11
C PRO A 116 -12.69 5.28 -11.71
N ALA A 117 -13.29 5.99 -12.67
CA ALA A 117 -14.09 7.19 -12.44
C ALA A 117 -15.50 7.01 -13.02
N SER A 118 -16.55 7.34 -12.25
CA SER A 118 -17.94 7.23 -12.72
C SER A 118 -18.81 8.44 -12.36
N GLY A 119 -19.59 8.95 -13.31
CA GLY A 119 -20.47 10.10 -13.06
C GLY A 119 -21.21 10.64 -14.27
N ALA A 120 -21.78 11.83 -14.19
CA ALA A 120 -22.30 12.50 -15.39
C ALA A 120 -21.13 13.00 -16.27
N VAL A 121 -20.10 13.56 -15.63
CA VAL A 121 -18.77 13.80 -16.22
C VAL A 121 -17.75 12.95 -15.45
N ALA A 122 -16.92 12.17 -16.14
CA ALA A 122 -15.91 11.32 -15.52
C ALA A 122 -14.56 11.43 -16.23
N ALA A 123 -13.48 11.66 -15.49
CA ALA A 123 -12.12 11.68 -16.01
C ALA A 123 -11.22 10.72 -15.20
N ALA A 124 -10.63 9.74 -15.87
CA ALA A 124 -9.69 8.79 -15.28
C ALA A 124 -8.29 8.95 -15.91
N SER A 125 -7.25 9.01 -15.09
CA SER A 125 -5.86 9.18 -15.55
C SER A 125 -4.89 8.23 -14.82
N GLY A 126 -4.26 7.30 -15.52
CA GLY A 126 -3.38 6.33 -14.88
C GLY A 126 -2.96 5.14 -15.74
N ALA A 127 -2.10 4.26 -15.21
CA ALA A 127 -1.61 3.10 -15.97
C ALA A 127 -2.74 2.20 -16.52
N SER A 128 -3.83 2.05 -15.76
CA SER A 128 -5.10 1.46 -16.19
C SER A 128 -6.25 2.37 -15.78
N ALA A 129 -6.78 3.14 -16.72
CA ALA A 129 -7.81 4.15 -16.52
C ALA A 129 -9.16 3.72 -17.12
N ALA A 130 -10.24 3.89 -16.37
CA ALA A 130 -11.61 3.54 -16.78
C ALA A 130 -12.59 4.66 -16.43
N GLY A 131 -13.12 5.38 -17.42
CA GLY A 131 -14.14 6.42 -17.26
C GLY A 131 -15.52 5.94 -17.73
N GLY A 132 -16.56 6.12 -16.91
CA GLY A 132 -17.95 5.77 -17.25
C GLY A 132 -18.93 6.91 -16.95
N GLY A 133 -19.68 7.40 -17.94
CA GLY A 133 -20.61 8.50 -17.68
C GLY A 133 -21.45 9.00 -18.86
N ALA A 134 -21.97 10.23 -18.77
CA ALA A 134 -22.55 10.91 -19.94
C ALA A 134 -21.44 11.51 -20.82
N ALA A 135 -20.44 12.14 -20.20
CA ALA A 135 -19.15 12.48 -20.79
C ALA A 135 -18.03 11.74 -20.03
N ALA A 136 -17.27 10.90 -20.71
CA ALA A 136 -16.21 10.08 -20.13
C ALA A 136 -14.86 10.29 -20.83
N ALA A 137 -13.81 10.53 -20.06
CA ALA A 137 -12.43 10.66 -20.54
C ALA A 137 -11.51 9.66 -19.80
N ALA A 138 -10.62 9.00 -20.53
CA ALA A 138 -9.61 8.11 -19.98
C ALA A 138 -8.24 8.34 -20.64
N SER A 139 -7.19 8.46 -19.82
CA SER A 139 -5.81 8.57 -20.28
C SER A 139 -4.89 7.60 -19.54
N GLY A 140 -4.04 6.86 -20.25
CA GLY A 140 -3.26 5.79 -19.60
C GLY A 140 -2.33 4.96 -20.47
N ALA A 141 -1.84 3.83 -19.93
CA ALA A 141 -1.23 2.79 -20.74
C ALA A 141 -2.33 1.87 -21.32
N ALA A 142 -3.30 1.48 -20.50
CA ALA A 142 -4.61 1.02 -20.92
C ALA A 142 -5.68 2.05 -20.52
N ALA A 143 -6.51 2.49 -21.46
CA ALA A 143 -7.54 3.50 -21.25
C ALA A 143 -8.88 3.06 -21.85
N ALA A 144 -9.93 3.02 -21.03
CA ALA A 144 -11.29 2.68 -21.43
C ALA A 144 -12.26 3.81 -21.09
N ALA A 145 -13.06 4.28 -22.04
CA ALA A 145 -14.08 5.30 -21.84
C ALA A 145 -15.44 4.82 -22.38
N GLY A 146 -16.50 4.91 -21.57
CA GLY A 146 -17.86 4.56 -21.96
C GLY A 146 -18.86 5.67 -21.61
N GLY A 147 -19.64 6.15 -22.57
CA GLY A 147 -20.64 7.18 -22.30
C GLY A 147 -21.39 7.73 -23.52
N ALA A 148 -22.16 8.80 -23.37
CA ALA A 148 -22.76 9.46 -24.55
C ALA A 148 -21.67 10.14 -25.40
N ALA A 149 -20.71 10.81 -24.76
CA ALA A 149 -19.43 11.21 -25.33
C ALA A 149 -18.30 10.47 -24.59
N ALA A 150 -17.44 9.76 -25.32
CA ALA A 150 -16.36 8.94 -24.76
C ALA A 150 -15.02 9.22 -25.46
N ALA A 151 -13.97 9.50 -24.69
CA ALA A 151 -12.62 9.78 -25.18
C ALA A 151 -11.57 8.92 -24.46
N ALA A 152 -10.82 8.11 -25.20
CA ALA A 152 -9.74 7.27 -24.67
C ALA A 152 -8.39 7.58 -25.33
N SER A 153 -7.33 7.61 -24.52
CA SER A 153 -5.96 7.91 -24.95
C SER A 153 -4.94 7.02 -24.23
N GLY A 154 -4.13 6.26 -24.96
CA GLY A 154 -3.14 5.38 -24.33
C GLY A 154 -2.48 4.38 -25.26
N ALA A 155 -1.62 3.48 -24.75
CA ALA A 155 -1.04 2.43 -25.61
C ALA A 155 -2.13 1.48 -26.13
N LEU A 156 -3.08 1.11 -25.27
CA LEU A 156 -4.33 0.45 -25.61
C LEU A 156 -5.50 1.39 -25.25
N ALA A 157 -6.23 1.89 -26.25
CA ALA A 157 -7.32 2.85 -26.05
C ALA A 157 -8.65 2.30 -26.59
N ALA A 158 -9.69 2.26 -25.76
CA ALA A 158 -11.03 1.81 -26.13
C ALA A 158 -12.09 2.86 -25.75
N ALA A 159 -12.90 3.30 -26.72
CA ALA A 159 -13.99 4.25 -26.49
C ALA A 159 -15.32 3.71 -27.03
N SER A 160 -16.38 3.74 -26.23
CA SER A 160 -17.73 3.34 -26.63
C SER A 160 -18.78 4.39 -26.28
N GLY A 161 -19.67 4.73 -27.22
CA GLY A 161 -20.67 5.77 -26.98
C GLY A 161 -21.57 6.18 -28.13
N ALA A 162 -22.21 7.35 -28.01
CA ALA A 162 -22.87 7.99 -29.16
C ALA A 162 -21.85 8.76 -30.01
N ALA A 163 -20.94 9.48 -29.35
CA ALA A 163 -19.69 9.98 -29.92
C ALA A 163 -18.51 9.32 -29.18
N ALA A 164 -17.67 8.58 -29.90
CA ALA A 164 -16.53 7.85 -29.36
C ALA A 164 -15.23 8.25 -30.07
N ALA A 165 -14.16 8.50 -29.31
CA ALA A 165 -12.84 8.84 -29.84
C ALA A 165 -11.74 8.03 -29.12
N ALA A 166 -10.94 7.29 -29.87
CA ALA A 166 -9.82 6.51 -29.36
C ALA A 166 -8.50 6.92 -30.04
N SER A 167 -7.44 7.04 -29.24
CA SER A 167 -6.10 7.43 -29.69
C SER A 167 -5.02 6.59 -29.01
N GLY A 168 -4.15 5.93 -29.77
CA GLY A 168 -3.18 5.02 -29.15
C GLY A 168 -2.22 4.25 -30.05
N ALA A 169 -1.59 3.21 -29.51
CA ALA A 169 -0.87 2.25 -30.36
C ALA A 169 -1.87 1.26 -30.97
N ALA A 170 -2.76 0.68 -30.14
CA ALA A 170 -4.02 0.11 -30.59
C ALA A 170 -5.18 0.98 -30.11
N ALA A 171 -6.06 1.39 -31.02
CA ALA A 171 -7.19 2.27 -30.74
C ALA A 171 -8.49 1.67 -31.30
N ALA A 172 -9.50 1.49 -30.44
CA ALA A 172 -10.81 0.94 -30.80
C ALA A 172 -11.94 1.92 -30.45
N ALA A 173 -12.77 2.29 -31.42
CA ALA A 173 -13.91 3.19 -31.24
C ALA A 173 -15.23 2.56 -31.73
N GLY A 174 -16.28 2.60 -30.90
CA GLY A 174 -17.61 2.10 -31.25
C GLY A 174 -18.72 3.10 -30.89
N GLY A 175 -19.50 3.56 -31.87
CA GLY A 175 -20.56 4.52 -31.61
C GLY A 175 -21.21 5.13 -32.86
N ALA A 176 -22.23 5.97 -32.71
CA ALA A 176 -22.88 6.60 -33.86
C ALA A 176 -21.88 7.46 -34.67
N ALA A 177 -21.07 8.26 -33.98
CA ALA A 177 -19.84 8.85 -34.52
C ALA A 177 -18.64 8.21 -33.80
N ALA A 178 -17.74 7.54 -34.53
CA ALA A 178 -16.66 6.75 -33.93
C ALA A 178 -15.32 7.03 -34.64
N ALA A 179 -14.37 7.64 -33.93
CA ALA A 179 -13.06 8.02 -34.44
C ALA A 179 -11.94 7.20 -33.79
N ALA A 180 -11.10 6.55 -34.59
CA ALA A 180 -9.91 5.83 -34.11
C ALA A 180 -8.62 6.36 -34.75
N SER A 181 -7.55 6.43 -33.96
CA SER A 181 -6.23 6.91 -34.40
C SER A 181 -5.10 6.12 -33.73
N GLY A 182 -4.17 5.53 -34.50
CA GLY A 182 -3.07 4.79 -33.90
C GLY A 182 -2.14 4.02 -34.83
N ALA A 183 -1.44 3.00 -34.33
CA ALA A 183 -0.71 2.06 -35.20
C ALA A 183 -1.67 1.00 -35.77
N SER A 184 -2.56 0.46 -34.94
CA SER A 184 -3.78 -0.23 -35.37
C SER A 184 -5.01 0.53 -34.88
N ALA A 185 -5.88 0.96 -35.81
CA ALA A 185 -7.02 1.81 -35.52
C ALA A 185 -8.32 1.19 -36.07
N ASP A 186 -9.18 0.69 -35.18
CA ASP A 186 -10.45 0.07 -35.52
C ASP A 186 -11.62 0.97 -35.10
N ALA A 187 -12.51 1.30 -36.03
CA ALA A 187 -13.68 2.12 -35.77
C ALA A 187 -14.97 1.49 -36.34
N SER A 188 -16.06 1.60 -35.59
CA SER A 188 -17.36 1.01 -35.93
C SER A 188 -18.52 1.94 -35.58
N GLY A 189 -19.49 2.14 -36.49
CA GLY A 189 -20.51 3.17 -36.28
C GLY A 189 -21.40 3.58 -37.46
N ALA A 190 -21.89 4.82 -37.43
CA ALA A 190 -22.58 5.44 -38.57
C ALA A 190 -21.67 6.43 -39.33
N ALA A 191 -20.89 7.27 -38.65
CA ALA A 191 -19.85 8.12 -39.23
C ALA A 191 -18.49 7.79 -38.60
N VAL A 192 -17.55 7.27 -39.40
CA VAL A 192 -16.51 6.37 -38.88
C VAL A 192 -15.12 6.61 -39.49
N PRO A 193 -14.36 7.63 -39.02
CA PRO A 193 -12.95 7.81 -39.40
C PRO A 193 -11.99 6.92 -38.59
N ALA A 194 -11.20 6.09 -39.27
CA ALA A 194 -10.07 5.35 -38.71
C ALA A 194 -8.76 5.79 -39.39
N SER A 195 -7.70 6.02 -38.61
CA SER A 195 -6.41 6.49 -39.13
C SER A 195 -5.21 5.79 -38.47
N GLY A 196 -4.25 5.28 -39.24
CA GLY A 196 -3.11 4.59 -38.65
C GLY A 196 -2.16 3.87 -39.60
N ALA A 197 -1.29 3.01 -39.08
CA ALA A 197 -0.47 2.13 -39.95
C ALA A 197 -1.35 1.03 -40.55
N ALA A 198 -2.17 0.38 -39.73
CA ALA A 198 -3.35 -0.38 -40.12
C ALA A 198 -4.60 0.37 -39.63
N ALA A 199 -5.60 0.57 -40.50
CA ALA A 199 -6.85 1.26 -40.16
C ALA A 199 -8.06 0.50 -40.72
N ALA A 200 -9.05 0.18 -39.89
CA ALA A 200 -10.30 -0.44 -40.29
C ALA A 200 -11.51 0.42 -39.85
N ALA A 201 -12.35 0.80 -40.80
CA ALA A 201 -13.58 1.55 -40.55
C ALA A 201 -14.80 0.75 -41.04
N SER A 202 -15.84 0.64 -40.21
CA SER A 202 -17.08 -0.07 -40.54
C SER A 202 -18.31 0.76 -40.17
N GLY A 203 -19.14 1.13 -41.14
CA GLY A 203 -20.33 1.96 -40.84
C GLY A 203 -21.00 2.58 -42.06
N ALA A 204 -22.08 3.34 -41.85
CA ALA A 204 -22.83 3.95 -42.96
C ALA A 204 -21.94 4.88 -43.83
N SER A 205 -21.07 5.67 -43.20
CA SER A 205 -20.03 6.49 -43.81
C SER A 205 -18.67 6.17 -43.16
N ALA A 206 -17.93 5.24 -43.76
CA ALA A 206 -16.65 4.73 -43.26
C ALA A 206 -15.45 5.35 -44.01
N ALA A 207 -14.43 5.80 -43.28
CA ALA A 207 -13.23 6.41 -43.84
C ALA A 207 -11.95 5.86 -43.17
N GLY A 208 -11.19 5.03 -43.88
CA GLY A 208 -9.90 4.50 -43.44
C GLY A 208 -8.72 5.21 -44.12
N GLY A 209 -7.72 5.65 -43.36
CA GLY A 209 -6.49 6.27 -43.89
C GLY A 209 -5.23 5.70 -43.26
N GLY A 210 -4.29 5.17 -44.05
CA GLY A 210 -3.09 4.55 -43.47
C GLY A 210 -2.04 3.98 -44.42
N ALA A 211 -1.24 3.03 -43.94
CA ALA A 211 -0.39 2.20 -44.80
C ALA A 211 -1.18 1.00 -45.35
N ALA A 212 -1.98 0.36 -44.52
CA ALA A 212 -3.05 -0.57 -44.89
C ALA A 212 -4.40 -0.02 -44.38
N ALA A 213 -5.33 0.29 -45.28
CA ALA A 213 -6.62 0.86 -44.95
C ALA A 213 -7.78 0.01 -45.48
N ALA A 214 -8.75 -0.29 -44.61
CA ALA A 214 -9.98 -0.98 -44.95
C ALA A 214 -11.20 -0.12 -44.54
N ALA A 215 -12.17 0.02 -45.44
CA ALA A 215 -13.42 0.71 -45.18
C ALA A 215 -14.61 -0.12 -45.71
N SER A 216 -15.63 -0.34 -44.87
CA SER A 216 -16.86 -1.04 -45.24
C SER A 216 -18.12 -0.26 -44.86
N GLY A 217 -19.08 -0.12 -45.77
CA GLY A 217 -20.21 0.78 -45.52
C GLY A 217 -21.23 1.00 -46.62
N ALA A 218 -22.11 1.99 -46.44
CA ALA A 218 -22.94 2.49 -47.54
C ALA A 218 -22.11 3.43 -48.41
N ALA A 219 -21.39 4.37 -47.80
CA ALA A 219 -20.26 5.07 -48.37
C ALA A 219 -18.97 4.62 -47.65
N ALA A 220 -17.99 4.11 -48.40
CA ALA A 220 -16.73 3.61 -47.87
C ALA A 220 -15.54 4.23 -48.62
N ALA A 221 -14.61 4.87 -47.91
CA ALA A 221 -13.41 5.47 -48.48
C ALA A 221 -12.15 4.92 -47.79
N ALA A 222 -11.24 4.30 -48.54
CA ALA A 222 -9.95 3.82 -48.04
C ALA A 222 -8.79 4.51 -48.79
N SER A 223 -7.81 5.04 -48.07
CA SER A 223 -6.59 5.60 -48.65
C SER A 223 -5.34 5.04 -47.97
N GLY A 224 -4.39 4.53 -48.75
CA GLY A 224 -3.15 3.95 -48.21
C GLY A 224 -2.37 3.11 -49.20
N ALA A 225 -1.15 2.71 -48.84
CA ALA A 225 -0.32 1.88 -49.73
C ALA A 225 -1.02 0.59 -50.16
N VAL A 226 -1.79 -0.03 -49.25
CA VAL A 226 -2.83 -1.00 -49.55
C VAL A 226 -4.18 -0.43 -49.09
N ALA A 227 -5.17 -0.36 -49.98
CA ALA A 227 -6.48 0.22 -49.70
C ALA A 227 -7.62 -0.69 -50.18
N ALA A 228 -8.60 -0.98 -49.32
CA ALA A 228 -9.75 -1.82 -49.59
C ALA A 228 -11.07 -1.13 -49.20
N GLY A 229 -11.93 -0.84 -50.17
CA GLY A 229 -13.28 -0.30 -49.97
C GLY A 229 -14.36 -1.31 -50.35
N GLY A 230 -15.37 -1.52 -49.49
CA GLY A 230 -16.52 -2.39 -49.78
C GLY A 230 -17.85 -1.74 -49.40
N GLY A 231 -18.77 -1.53 -50.34
CA GLY A 231 -20.02 -0.85 -50.02
C GLY A 231 -20.99 -0.59 -51.15
N ALA A 232 -21.99 0.27 -50.94
CA ALA A 232 -22.85 0.73 -52.04
C ALA A 232 -22.08 1.72 -52.94
N ALA A 233 -21.38 2.68 -52.32
CA ALA A 233 -20.39 3.54 -52.95
C ALA A 233 -19.02 3.31 -52.28
N ALA A 234 -18.06 2.73 -53.01
CA ALA A 234 -16.73 2.39 -52.51
C ALA A 234 -15.63 3.16 -53.26
N ALA A 235 -14.74 3.82 -52.51
CA ALA A 235 -13.57 4.51 -53.01
C ALA A 235 -12.29 3.93 -52.39
N ALA A 236 -11.27 3.62 -53.20
CA ALA A 236 -9.98 3.14 -52.73
C ALA A 236 -8.81 3.80 -53.47
N SER A 237 -7.80 4.32 -52.75
CA SER A 237 -6.65 4.99 -53.37
C SER A 237 -5.29 4.63 -52.77
N GLY A 238 -4.29 4.48 -53.65
CA GLY A 238 -2.88 4.20 -53.30
C GLY A 238 -2.21 3.11 -54.16
N ALA A 239 -1.16 2.46 -53.66
CA ALA A 239 -0.31 1.61 -54.51
C ALA A 239 -1.01 0.30 -54.94
N ALA A 240 -1.77 -0.33 -54.05
CA ALA A 240 -2.65 -1.46 -54.33
C ALA A 240 -4.08 -1.13 -53.84
N ALA A 241 -5.00 -0.84 -54.76
CA ALA A 241 -6.35 -0.35 -54.44
C ALA A 241 -7.46 -1.29 -54.94
N ALA A 242 -8.26 -1.83 -54.01
CA ALA A 242 -9.41 -2.68 -54.27
C ALA A 242 -10.71 -1.95 -53.88
N ALA A 243 -11.71 -1.90 -54.77
CA ALA A 243 -13.03 -1.33 -54.48
C ALA A 243 -14.16 -2.22 -55.02
N GLY A 244 -15.02 -2.74 -54.14
CA GLY A 244 -16.18 -3.56 -54.50
C GLY A 244 -17.49 -2.89 -54.11
N GLY A 245 -18.44 -2.76 -55.03
CA GLY A 245 -19.72 -2.12 -54.71
C GLY A 245 -20.68 -1.92 -55.87
N ALA A 246 -21.78 -1.20 -55.64
CA ALA A 246 -22.68 -0.78 -56.74
C ALA A 246 -22.01 0.30 -57.60
N ALA A 247 -21.40 1.30 -56.95
CA ALA A 247 -20.47 2.25 -57.55
C ALA A 247 -19.09 2.09 -56.91
N ALA A 248 -18.06 1.85 -57.72
CA ALA A 248 -16.69 1.61 -57.24
C ALA A 248 -15.69 2.52 -57.97
N ALA A 249 -14.91 3.33 -57.24
CA ALA A 249 -13.99 4.33 -57.78
C ALA A 249 -12.57 4.16 -57.21
N ARG A 250 -11.53 4.33 -58.05
CA ARG A 250 -10.12 4.10 -57.64
C ARG A 250 -9.13 5.05 -58.30
N GLY A 251 -8.02 5.29 -57.59
CA GLY A 251 -6.81 5.91 -58.14
C GLY A 251 -5.56 5.28 -57.54
N GLY A 252 -4.69 4.67 -58.34
CA GLY A 252 -3.55 3.92 -57.81
C GLY A 252 -2.49 3.46 -58.80
N ALA A 253 -1.48 2.73 -58.31
CA ALA A 253 -0.48 2.12 -59.18
C ALA A 253 -0.99 0.79 -59.77
N SER A 254 -1.54 -0.06 -58.91
CA SER A 254 -2.25 -1.29 -59.26
C SER A 254 -3.65 -1.27 -58.64
N ALA A 255 -4.68 -1.55 -59.44
CA ALA A 255 -6.07 -1.33 -59.00
C ALA A 255 -7.07 -2.35 -59.59
N ALA A 256 -7.99 -2.83 -58.75
CA ALA A 256 -9.10 -3.72 -59.15
C ALA A 256 -10.44 -3.23 -58.60
N ALA A 257 -11.49 -3.19 -59.44
CA ALA A 257 -12.87 -3.01 -58.96
C ALA A 257 -13.84 -3.97 -59.62
N SER A 258 -14.84 -4.34 -58.81
CA SER A 258 -16.02 -5.09 -59.22
C SER A 258 -17.30 -4.33 -58.83
N GLY A 259 -18.22 -4.16 -59.78
CA GLY A 259 -19.46 -3.43 -59.53
C GLY A 259 -20.28 -3.08 -60.76
N ALA A 260 -21.52 -2.63 -60.54
CA ALA A 260 -22.46 -2.21 -61.59
C ALA A 260 -21.95 -0.99 -62.38
N ALA A 261 -21.34 -0.03 -61.67
CA ALA A 261 -20.56 1.07 -62.22
C ALA A 261 -19.14 1.06 -61.63
N ALA A 262 -18.16 0.59 -62.40
CA ALA A 262 -16.78 0.41 -61.94
C ALA A 262 -15.80 1.35 -62.67
N ALA A 263 -15.20 2.30 -61.95
CA ALA A 263 -14.21 3.24 -62.43
C ALA A 263 -12.81 2.98 -61.83
N GLY A 264 -11.74 3.26 -62.56
CA GLY A 264 -10.39 3.27 -62.00
C GLY A 264 -9.32 3.84 -62.93
N GLY A 265 -8.49 4.74 -62.39
CA GLY A 265 -7.27 5.23 -63.04
C GLY A 265 -6.02 4.65 -62.38
N GLY A 266 -5.05 4.18 -63.17
CA GLY A 266 -3.78 3.70 -62.66
C GLY A 266 -2.83 3.10 -63.68
N ALA A 267 -1.59 2.80 -63.29
CA ALA A 267 -0.61 2.18 -64.21
C ALA A 267 -1.06 0.79 -64.68
N ALA A 268 -1.68 0.01 -63.78
CA ALA A 268 -2.44 -1.20 -64.08
C ALA A 268 -3.84 -1.12 -63.46
N ALA A 269 -4.89 -1.03 -64.29
CA ALA A 269 -6.27 -0.86 -63.85
C ALA A 269 -7.22 -1.89 -64.49
N ALA A 270 -7.80 -2.76 -63.66
CA ALA A 270 -8.86 -3.69 -64.06
C ALA A 270 -10.23 -3.24 -63.52
N ALA A 271 -11.27 -3.25 -64.35
CA ALA A 271 -12.65 -2.89 -63.97
C ALA A 271 -13.64 -3.87 -64.62
N GLY A 272 -14.64 -4.38 -63.88
CA GLY A 272 -15.72 -5.11 -64.53
C GLY A 272 -16.79 -5.70 -63.62
N GLY A 273 -17.63 -6.55 -64.23
CA GLY A 273 -18.72 -7.26 -63.54
C GLY A 273 -20.02 -6.47 -63.42
N GLY A 274 -20.31 -5.57 -64.36
CA GLY A 274 -21.50 -4.71 -64.33
C GLY A 274 -21.88 -4.09 -65.67
N ASP A 275 -22.89 -3.23 -65.64
CA ASP A 275 -23.45 -2.56 -66.81
C ASP A 275 -22.46 -1.56 -67.42
N SER A 276 -21.63 -0.90 -66.61
CA SER A 276 -20.66 0.09 -67.09
C SER A 276 -19.31 -0.01 -66.39
N ALA A 277 -18.23 -0.02 -67.18
CA ALA A 277 -16.86 -0.17 -66.68
C ALA A 277 -15.90 0.80 -67.40
N ALA A 278 -15.19 1.63 -66.64
CA ALA A 278 -14.24 2.61 -67.15
C ALA A 278 -12.85 2.40 -66.52
N ALA A 279 -11.84 2.15 -67.35
CA ALA A 279 -10.46 1.94 -66.92
C ALA A 279 -9.49 2.83 -67.71
N SER A 280 -8.56 3.51 -67.04
CA SER A 280 -7.58 4.39 -67.69
C SER A 280 -6.15 4.29 -67.14
N GLY A 281 -5.18 4.43 -68.04
CA GLY A 281 -3.74 4.44 -67.73
C GLY A 281 -2.91 3.51 -68.62
N ALA A 282 -1.73 3.11 -68.17
CA ALA A 282 -0.76 2.44 -69.06
C ALA A 282 -1.22 1.04 -69.53
N SER A 283 -1.79 0.25 -68.62
CA SER A 283 -2.45 -1.02 -68.93
C SER A 283 -3.86 -1.04 -68.33
N ALA A 284 -4.88 -1.16 -69.18
CA ALA A 284 -6.28 -0.98 -68.80
C ALA A 284 -7.15 -2.13 -69.33
N ALA A 285 -7.86 -2.81 -68.44
CA ALA A 285 -8.79 -3.88 -68.79
C ALA A 285 -10.20 -3.55 -68.28
N ALA A 286 -11.18 -3.53 -69.20
CA ALA A 286 -12.57 -3.22 -68.88
C ALA A 286 -13.52 -4.29 -69.44
N SER A 287 -14.40 -4.85 -68.60
CA SER A 287 -15.38 -5.88 -68.99
C SER A 287 -16.77 -5.63 -68.38
N GLY A 288 -17.76 -5.40 -69.24
CA GLY A 288 -19.13 -5.05 -68.87
C GLY A 288 -19.95 -4.73 -70.12
N ALA A 289 -21.25 -4.45 -69.95
CA ALA A 289 -22.14 -4.20 -71.09
C ALA A 289 -21.75 -2.93 -71.89
N ALA A 290 -21.30 -1.88 -71.19
CA ALA A 290 -20.66 -0.70 -71.74
C ALA A 290 -19.26 -0.50 -71.13
N ALA A 291 -18.24 -1.10 -71.76
CA ALA A 291 -16.85 -1.02 -71.33
C ALA A 291 -16.06 0.03 -72.13
N ALA A 292 -15.34 0.92 -71.43
CA ALA A 292 -14.51 1.98 -72.00
C ALA A 292 -13.08 1.93 -71.43
N GLY A 293 -12.10 1.71 -72.30
CA GLY A 293 -10.68 1.69 -71.96
C GLY A 293 -9.92 2.87 -72.57
N GLY A 294 -9.19 3.63 -71.74
CA GLY A 294 -8.35 4.75 -72.18
C GLY A 294 -6.89 4.55 -71.77
N GLY A 295 -6.08 3.91 -72.63
CA GLY A 295 -4.73 3.51 -72.27
C GLY A 295 -3.84 3.06 -73.43
N ALA A 296 -2.54 2.94 -73.15
CA ALA A 296 -1.54 2.53 -74.16
C ALA A 296 -1.64 1.05 -74.54
N ALA A 297 -2.07 0.21 -73.59
CA ALA A 297 -2.53 -1.15 -73.84
C ALA A 297 -3.92 -1.33 -73.20
N ALA A 298 -4.98 -1.16 -74.00
CA ALA A 298 -6.37 -1.27 -73.58
C ALA A 298 -7.02 -2.56 -74.13
N ALA A 299 -7.63 -3.35 -73.25
CA ALA A 299 -8.43 -4.52 -73.61
C ALA A 299 -9.90 -4.28 -73.25
N VAL A 300 -10.78 -4.41 -74.25
CA VAL A 300 -12.23 -4.18 -74.16
C VAL A 300 -12.94 -5.34 -74.86
N GLY A 301 -13.90 -5.98 -74.20
CA GLY A 301 -14.64 -7.13 -74.73
C GLY A 301 -16.16 -6.93 -74.69
N GLY A 302 -16.80 -6.98 -75.86
CA GLY A 302 -18.26 -6.90 -76.06
C GLY A 302 -18.63 -7.42 -77.46
N ALA A 303 -19.88 -7.86 -77.68
CA ALA A 303 -20.27 -8.64 -78.86
C ALA A 303 -21.59 -8.19 -79.52
N ALA A 304 -21.67 -8.34 -80.85
CA ALA A 304 -22.87 -8.13 -81.69
C ALA A 304 -22.79 -8.98 -82.99
N LEU A 305 -23.90 -9.13 -83.74
CA LEU A 305 -24.12 -10.14 -84.80
C LEU A 305 -24.47 -9.55 -86.20
N ALA A 306 -24.15 -10.25 -87.31
CA ALA A 306 -24.60 -9.97 -88.70
C ALA A 306 -24.39 -11.18 -89.69
N GLY A 307 -24.99 -11.19 -90.90
CA GLY A 307 -24.81 -12.23 -91.97
C GLY A 307 -25.51 -11.95 -93.34
N GLY A 308 -25.26 -12.76 -94.40
CA GLY A 308 -25.85 -12.64 -95.78
C GLY A 308 -25.36 -13.67 -96.86
N ALA A 309 -25.94 -13.73 -98.10
CA ALA A 309 -25.65 -14.74 -99.20
C ALA A 309 -26.09 -14.36 -100.68
N ALA A 310 -25.67 -15.08 -101.76
CA ALA A 310 -25.88 -14.78 -103.24
C ALA A 310 -25.91 -15.99 -104.27
N ALA A 311 -26.01 -15.80 -105.62
CA ALA A 311 -26.27 -16.85 -106.69
C ALA A 311 -25.88 -16.55 -108.21
N ALA A 312 -26.22 -17.44 -109.20
CA ALA A 312 -26.25 -17.36 -110.72
C ALA A 312 -25.04 -17.92 -111.60
N ALA A 313 -25.09 -18.25 -112.94
CA ALA A 313 -26.07 -18.79 -113.95
C ALA A 313 -25.51 -19.07 -115.41
N ALA A 314 -26.24 -19.80 -116.31
CA ALA A 314 -26.19 -19.94 -117.83
C ALA A 314 -24.99 -20.66 -118.58
N GLY A 315 -25.01 -21.07 -119.90
CA GLY A 315 -26.05 -21.30 -120.97
C GLY A 315 -25.56 -21.48 -122.47
N GLU A 316 -26.26 -22.29 -123.32
CA GLU A 316 -26.35 -22.34 -124.86
C GLU A 316 -25.11 -22.67 -125.81
N ALA A 317 -25.14 -22.98 -127.15
CA ALA A 317 -26.09 -23.39 -128.25
C ALA A 317 -25.36 -23.95 -129.56
N SER A 318 -26.02 -24.31 -130.72
CA SER A 318 -25.37 -24.81 -132.00
C SER A 318 -26.20 -24.70 -133.34
N ALA A 319 -25.61 -24.91 -134.57
CA ALA A 319 -26.36 -25.08 -135.85
C ALA A 319 -25.61 -25.68 -137.10
N ALA A 320 -26.36 -26.46 -137.92
CA ALA A 320 -26.31 -26.63 -139.42
C ALA A 320 -25.06 -27.21 -140.17
N ALA A 321 -25.08 -27.59 -141.46
CA ALA A 321 -26.05 -28.36 -142.32
C ALA A 321 -25.48 -28.73 -143.74
N TYR A 322 -26.06 -29.72 -144.44
CA TYR A 322 -25.89 -30.12 -145.88
C TYR A 322 -24.48 -30.64 -146.33
N GLY A 323 -24.26 -31.32 -147.49
CA GLY A 323 -25.15 -32.00 -148.48
C GLY A 323 -25.05 -31.46 -149.94
N SER A 324 -25.06 -32.23 -151.05
CA SER A 324 -24.85 -33.68 -151.36
C SER A 324 -24.72 -33.91 -152.91
N ALA A 325 -24.21 -35.05 -153.43
CA ALA A 325 -23.89 -35.22 -154.89
C ALA A 325 -24.02 -36.61 -155.58
N ALA A 326 -24.47 -37.69 -154.92
CA ALA A 326 -24.45 -39.04 -155.55
C ALA A 326 -25.55 -39.99 -155.03
N VAL A 327 -26.65 -40.16 -155.78
CA VAL A 327 -27.84 -40.90 -155.30
C VAL A 327 -27.60 -42.40 -155.07
N MET A 328 -26.75 -43.04 -155.87
CA MET A 328 -26.40 -44.45 -155.67
C MET A 328 -25.44 -44.66 -154.50
N LEU A 329 -24.63 -43.65 -154.15
CA LEU A 329 -24.00 -43.61 -152.83
C LEU A 329 -25.01 -43.26 -151.74
N GLN A 330 -26.01 -42.39 -151.96
CA GLN A 330 -27.00 -42.05 -150.94
C GLN A 330 -27.78 -43.28 -150.45
N LEU A 331 -28.07 -44.29 -151.27
CA LEU A 331 -28.73 -45.51 -150.76
C LEU A 331 -27.79 -46.37 -149.87
N LEU A 332 -26.53 -46.51 -150.26
CA LEU A 332 -25.49 -47.17 -149.44
C LEU A 332 -25.20 -46.37 -148.16
N VAL A 333 -25.12 -45.05 -148.28
CA VAL A 333 -24.85 -44.09 -147.20
C VAL A 333 -26.07 -43.92 -146.31
N VAL A 334 -27.31 -44.08 -146.78
CA VAL A 334 -28.51 -44.14 -145.94
C VAL A 334 -28.56 -45.46 -145.17
N MET A 335 -28.18 -46.59 -145.78
CA MET A 335 -27.99 -47.85 -145.03
C MET A 335 -26.87 -47.72 -143.98
N LEU A 336 -25.74 -47.11 -144.34
CA LEU A 336 -24.63 -46.86 -143.42
C LEU A 336 -24.98 -45.81 -142.35
N GLN A 337 -25.76 -44.79 -142.68
CA GLN A 337 -26.30 -43.80 -141.73
C GLN A 337 -27.32 -44.45 -140.81
N LEU A 338 -28.18 -45.36 -141.28
CA LEU A 338 -29.11 -46.10 -140.44
C LEU A 338 -28.37 -47.03 -139.49
N LEU A 339 -27.29 -47.68 -139.96
CA LEU A 339 -26.38 -48.47 -139.12
C LEU A 339 -25.63 -47.60 -138.11
N VAL A 340 -25.13 -46.43 -138.51
CA VAL A 340 -24.48 -45.45 -137.63
C VAL A 340 -25.46 -44.84 -136.64
N VAL A 341 -26.73 -44.62 -137.01
CA VAL A 341 -27.80 -44.16 -136.11
C VAL A 341 -28.19 -45.27 -135.13
N MET A 342 -28.26 -46.53 -135.56
CA MET A 342 -28.42 -47.68 -134.65
C MET A 342 -27.23 -47.81 -133.69
N LEU A 343 -25.99 -47.61 -134.17
CA LEU A 343 -24.80 -47.65 -133.34
C LEU A 343 -24.72 -46.45 -132.38
N GLN A 344 -25.12 -45.25 -132.82
CA GLN A 344 -25.26 -44.06 -131.99
C GLN A 344 -26.36 -44.26 -130.94
N LEU A 345 -27.50 -44.85 -131.30
CA LEU A 345 -28.58 -45.17 -130.37
C LEU A 345 -28.11 -46.21 -129.33
N LEU A 346 -27.33 -47.22 -129.74
CA LEU A 346 -26.70 -48.19 -128.85
C LEU A 346 -25.66 -47.53 -127.92
N VAL A 347 -24.86 -46.60 -128.42
CA VAL A 347 -23.91 -45.81 -127.63
C VAL A 347 -24.62 -44.87 -126.65
N VAL A 348 -25.73 -44.24 -127.06
CA VAL A 348 -26.58 -43.42 -126.18
C VAL A 348 -27.28 -44.28 -125.12
N LEU A 349 -27.75 -45.48 -125.47
CA LEU A 349 -28.32 -46.44 -124.52
C LEU A 349 -27.24 -46.92 -123.51
N LEU A 350 -26.01 -47.16 -123.98
CA LEU A 350 -24.88 -47.53 -123.13
C LEU A 350 -24.46 -46.37 -122.22
N GLN A 351 -24.41 -45.13 -122.74
CA GLN A 351 -24.16 -43.92 -121.95
C GLN A 351 -25.25 -43.70 -120.90
N LEU A 352 -26.53 -43.88 -121.26
CA LEU A 352 -27.66 -43.83 -120.33
C LEU A 352 -27.52 -44.91 -119.24
N GLY A 353 -27.09 -46.12 -119.60
CA GLY A 353 -26.77 -47.20 -118.66
C GLY A 353 -25.61 -46.85 -117.72
N VAL A 354 -24.55 -46.21 -118.22
CA VAL A 354 -23.44 -45.70 -117.40
C VAL A 354 -23.89 -44.59 -116.46
N VAL A 355 -24.75 -43.66 -116.91
CA VAL A 355 -25.34 -42.61 -116.05
C VAL A 355 -26.25 -43.22 -114.99
N LEU A 356 -27.05 -44.25 -115.32
CA LEU A 356 -27.86 -45.00 -114.35
C LEU A 356 -26.98 -45.72 -113.31
N LEU A 357 -25.86 -46.30 -113.73
CA LEU A 357 -24.89 -46.95 -112.85
C LEU A 357 -24.19 -45.92 -111.93
N GLN A 358 -23.82 -44.75 -112.46
CA GLN A 358 -23.27 -43.64 -111.68
C GLN A 358 -24.29 -43.12 -110.65
N LEU A 359 -25.56 -42.96 -111.04
CA LEU A 359 -26.63 -42.57 -110.13
C LEU A 359 -26.85 -43.62 -109.03
N LEU A 360 -26.79 -44.91 -109.36
CA LEU A 360 -26.87 -46.00 -108.39
C LEU A 360 -25.67 -45.99 -107.41
N VAL A 361 -24.45 -45.71 -107.89
CA VAL A 361 -23.26 -45.56 -107.06
C VAL A 361 -23.38 -44.34 -106.12
N VAL A 362 -23.88 -43.20 -106.61
CA VAL A 362 -24.14 -42.01 -105.77
C VAL A 362 -25.23 -42.29 -104.73
N LEU A 363 -26.30 -43.00 -105.09
CA LEU A 363 -27.35 -43.42 -104.15
C LEU A 363 -26.79 -44.35 -103.06
N LEU A 364 -25.92 -45.29 -103.44
CA LEU A 364 -25.26 -46.21 -102.51
C LEU A 364 -24.29 -45.45 -101.57
N GLN A 365 -23.51 -44.51 -102.10
CA GLN A 365 -22.63 -43.64 -101.30
C GLN A 365 -23.44 -42.79 -100.30
N LEU A 366 -24.55 -42.20 -100.73
CA LEU A 366 -25.46 -41.47 -99.85
C LEU A 366 -26.04 -42.37 -98.75
N GLY A 367 -26.39 -43.62 -99.09
CA GLY A 367 -26.82 -44.63 -98.11
C GLY A 367 -25.74 -44.99 -97.09
N VAL A 368 -24.48 -45.10 -97.51
CA VAL A 368 -23.33 -45.33 -96.60
C VAL A 368 -23.10 -44.13 -95.68
N VAL A 369 -23.16 -42.90 -96.19
CA VAL A 369 -23.03 -41.68 -95.37
C VAL A 369 -24.18 -41.57 -94.36
N LEU A 370 -25.41 -41.89 -94.76
CA LEU A 370 -26.57 -41.87 -93.87
C LEU A 370 -26.49 -42.97 -92.79
N LEU A 371 -25.92 -44.13 -93.12
CA LEU A 371 -25.63 -45.19 -92.15
C LEU A 371 -24.49 -44.80 -91.18
N GLN A 372 -23.45 -44.12 -91.65
CA GLN A 372 -22.38 -43.57 -90.82
C GLN A 372 -22.92 -42.54 -89.83
N LEU A 373 -23.75 -41.60 -90.29
CA LEU A 373 -24.42 -40.60 -89.44
C LEU A 373 -25.33 -41.25 -88.39
N LEU A 374 -26.04 -42.34 -88.74
CA LEU A 374 -26.84 -43.11 -87.80
C LEU A 374 -25.98 -43.81 -86.74
N VAL A 375 -24.78 -44.29 -87.10
CA VAL A 375 -23.83 -44.88 -86.15
C VAL A 375 -23.22 -43.82 -85.24
N GLU A 376 -22.85 -42.63 -85.73
CA GLU A 376 -22.42 -41.52 -84.89
C GLU A 376 -23.52 -41.07 -83.91
N LEU A 377 -24.76 -40.93 -84.39
CA LEU A 377 -25.91 -40.59 -83.54
C LEU A 377 -26.14 -41.64 -82.44
N LEU A 378 -25.99 -42.93 -82.77
CA LEU A 378 -26.11 -44.02 -81.80
C LEU A 378 -24.95 -44.03 -80.80
N GLN A 379 -23.72 -43.74 -81.22
CA GLN A 379 -22.57 -43.57 -80.33
C GLN A 379 -22.77 -42.38 -79.38
N LEU A 380 -23.25 -41.24 -79.89
CA LEU A 380 -23.59 -40.06 -79.10
C LEU A 380 -24.68 -40.38 -78.06
N LEU A 381 -25.70 -41.16 -78.44
CA LEU A 381 -26.75 -41.62 -77.54
C LEU A 381 -26.21 -42.56 -76.45
N VAL A 382 -25.27 -43.45 -76.78
CA VAL A 382 -24.59 -44.31 -75.79
C VAL A 382 -23.75 -43.49 -74.82
N VAL A 383 -23.00 -42.48 -75.30
CA VAL A 383 -22.23 -41.57 -74.43
C VAL A 383 -23.16 -40.74 -73.54
N LEU A 384 -24.28 -40.23 -74.07
CA LEU A 384 -25.30 -39.52 -73.30
C LEU A 384 -25.89 -40.43 -72.20
N LEU A 385 -26.20 -41.69 -72.52
CA LEU A 385 -26.72 -42.67 -71.56
C LEU A 385 -25.69 -43.01 -70.49
N GLN A 386 -24.41 -43.14 -70.84
CA GLN A 386 -23.33 -43.34 -69.87
C GLN A 386 -23.21 -42.14 -68.92
N MET A 387 -23.25 -40.90 -69.42
CA MET A 387 -23.24 -39.70 -68.58
C MET A 387 -24.47 -39.61 -67.68
N LEU A 388 -25.64 -40.01 -68.18
CA LEU A 388 -26.88 -40.09 -67.41
C LEU A 388 -26.85 -41.16 -66.31
N VAL A 389 -26.00 -42.19 -66.42
CA VAL A 389 -25.76 -43.19 -65.36
C VAL A 389 -24.66 -42.73 -64.39
N VAL A 390 -23.63 -42.02 -64.85
CA VAL A 390 -22.56 -41.47 -63.99
C VAL A 390 -23.12 -40.42 -63.02
N LEU A 391 -24.07 -39.59 -63.44
CA LEU A 391 -24.66 -38.53 -62.60
C LEU A 391 -25.35 -39.06 -61.30
N PRO A 392 -26.26 -40.05 -61.33
CA PRO A 392 -26.82 -40.64 -60.11
C PRO A 392 -25.78 -41.46 -59.32
N CYS A 393 -24.79 -42.09 -59.95
CA CYS A 393 -23.69 -42.72 -59.22
C CYS A 393 -22.89 -41.69 -58.40
N LEU A 394 -22.59 -40.52 -58.97
CA LEU A 394 -21.94 -39.41 -58.26
C LEU A 394 -22.81 -38.87 -57.11
N LEU A 395 -24.13 -38.80 -57.31
CA LEU A 395 -25.08 -38.40 -56.26
C LEU A 395 -25.12 -39.42 -55.09
N VAL A 396 -25.06 -40.71 -55.39
CA VAL A 396 -24.97 -41.80 -54.40
C VAL A 396 -23.65 -41.76 -53.64
N VAL A 397 -22.55 -41.31 -54.25
CA VAL A 397 -21.25 -41.09 -53.57
C VAL A 397 -21.26 -39.80 -52.72
N LEU A 398 -21.95 -38.75 -53.15
CA LEU A 398 -22.10 -37.50 -52.39
C LEU A 398 -23.02 -37.63 -51.17
N LEU A 399 -24.01 -38.52 -51.21
CA LEU A 399 -24.97 -38.71 -50.11
C LEU A 399 -24.30 -39.12 -48.77
N PRO A 400 -23.44 -40.16 -48.68
CA PRO A 400 -22.74 -40.49 -47.45
C PRO A 400 -21.76 -39.40 -47.01
N LEU A 401 -21.13 -38.68 -47.94
CA LEU A 401 -20.27 -37.52 -47.61
C LEU A 401 -21.08 -36.44 -46.87
N ARG A 402 -22.33 -36.22 -47.28
CA ARG A 402 -23.28 -35.29 -46.64
C ARG A 402 -23.77 -35.79 -45.28
N VAL A 403 -23.91 -37.11 -45.09
CA VAL A 403 -24.21 -37.74 -43.79
C VAL A 403 -23.03 -37.61 -42.82
N VAL A 404 -21.79 -37.83 -43.28
CA VAL A 404 -20.57 -37.64 -42.49
C VAL A 404 -20.42 -36.17 -42.06
N LEU A 405 -20.71 -35.21 -42.95
CA LEU A 405 -20.74 -33.79 -42.62
C LEU A 405 -21.77 -33.48 -41.52
N LEU A 406 -22.98 -34.04 -41.61
CA LEU A 406 -24.01 -33.88 -40.58
C LEU A 406 -23.61 -34.52 -39.24
N GLN A 407 -22.99 -35.70 -39.25
CA GLN A 407 -22.45 -36.33 -38.05
C GLN A 407 -21.35 -35.47 -37.41
N LEU A 408 -20.45 -34.88 -38.20
CA LEU A 408 -19.43 -33.95 -37.70
C LEU A 408 -20.05 -32.70 -37.04
N VAL A 409 -21.12 -32.15 -37.62
CA VAL A 409 -21.88 -31.03 -37.04
C VAL A 409 -22.56 -31.44 -35.71
N VAL A 410 -23.11 -32.65 -35.63
CA VAL A 410 -23.69 -33.17 -34.38
C VAL A 410 -22.63 -33.36 -33.30
N VAL A 411 -21.46 -33.92 -33.63
CA VAL A 411 -20.32 -34.06 -32.70
C VAL A 411 -19.80 -32.70 -32.24
N LEU A 412 -19.73 -31.71 -33.14
CA LEU A 412 -19.33 -30.34 -32.79
C LEU A 412 -20.34 -29.66 -31.85
N LEU A 413 -21.64 -29.88 -32.06
CA LEU A 413 -22.70 -29.42 -31.16
C LEU A 413 -22.64 -30.10 -29.78
N GLN A 414 -22.36 -31.40 -29.73
CA GLN A 414 -22.15 -32.14 -28.48
C GLN A 414 -20.93 -31.61 -27.72
N LEU A 415 -19.80 -31.38 -28.41
CA LEU A 415 -18.59 -30.81 -27.82
C LEU A 415 -18.83 -29.39 -27.29
N LEU A 416 -19.55 -28.54 -28.03
CA LEU A 416 -19.94 -27.20 -27.59
C LEU A 416 -20.87 -27.25 -26.36
N GLY A 417 -21.79 -28.22 -26.31
CA GLY A 417 -22.64 -28.49 -25.15
C GLY A 417 -21.83 -28.89 -23.92
N ALA A 418 -20.88 -29.81 -24.06
CA ALA A 418 -19.98 -30.25 -23.00
C ALA A 418 -19.08 -29.10 -22.49
N LEU A 419 -18.52 -28.30 -23.41
CA LEU A 419 -17.72 -27.12 -23.07
C LEU A 419 -18.54 -26.07 -22.31
N ARG A 420 -19.82 -25.87 -22.70
CA ARG A 420 -20.76 -25.01 -21.97
C ARG A 420 -21.09 -25.54 -20.58
N GLN A 421 -21.27 -26.86 -20.41
CA GLN A 421 -21.46 -27.46 -19.08
C GLN A 421 -20.22 -27.29 -18.20
N LEU A 422 -19.02 -27.54 -18.74
CA LEU A 422 -17.75 -27.28 -18.04
C LEU A 422 -17.62 -25.81 -17.61
N GLY A 423 -18.01 -24.87 -18.47
CA GLY A 423 -18.07 -23.44 -18.15
C GLY A 423 -19.04 -23.11 -17.00
N VAL A 424 -20.20 -23.76 -16.93
CA VAL A 424 -21.15 -23.62 -15.80
C VAL A 424 -20.56 -24.19 -14.51
N VAL A 425 -19.90 -25.35 -14.56
CA VAL A 425 -19.24 -25.96 -13.39
C VAL A 425 -18.08 -25.09 -12.89
N LEU A 426 -17.26 -24.53 -13.78
CA LEU A 426 -16.21 -23.56 -13.43
C LEU A 426 -16.78 -22.28 -12.79
N LEU A 427 -17.89 -21.77 -13.31
CA LEU A 427 -18.57 -20.59 -12.74
C LEU A 427 -19.14 -20.90 -11.34
N GLN A 428 -19.78 -22.06 -11.16
CA GLN A 428 -20.25 -22.55 -9.85
C GLN A 428 -19.09 -22.69 -8.85
N LEU A 429 -17.97 -23.30 -9.25
CA LEU A 429 -16.78 -23.42 -8.43
C LEU A 429 -16.19 -22.05 -8.07
N GLY A 430 -16.17 -21.11 -9.01
CA GLY A 430 -15.76 -19.72 -8.77
C GLY A 430 -16.66 -19.00 -7.77
N VAL A 431 -17.98 -19.21 -7.82
CA VAL A 431 -18.94 -18.67 -6.85
C VAL A 431 -18.74 -19.27 -5.46
N VAL A 432 -18.52 -20.59 -5.35
CA VAL A 432 -18.22 -21.26 -4.06
C VAL A 432 -16.89 -20.76 -3.48
N LEU A 433 -15.86 -20.56 -4.31
CA LEU A 433 -14.57 -20.03 -3.88
C LEU A 433 -14.68 -18.56 -3.44
N LEU A 434 -15.51 -17.75 -4.12
CA LEU A 434 -15.82 -16.38 -3.71
C LEU A 434 -16.59 -16.34 -2.37
N GLN A 435 -17.56 -17.24 -2.17
CA GLN A 435 -18.28 -17.39 -0.90
C GLN A 435 -17.32 -17.76 0.25
N LEU A 436 -16.41 -18.72 0.03
CA LEU A 436 -15.38 -19.08 1.00
C LEU A 436 -14.44 -17.91 1.33
N LEU A 437 -14.06 -17.11 0.32
CA LEU A 437 -13.24 -15.91 0.51
C LEU A 437 -13.99 -14.83 1.34
N VAL A 438 -15.29 -14.66 1.14
CA VAL A 438 -16.12 -13.75 1.95
C VAL A 438 -16.21 -14.23 3.40
N VAL A 439 -16.41 -15.52 3.64
CA VAL A 439 -16.42 -16.10 5.00
C VAL A 439 -15.05 -15.96 5.68
N LEU A 440 -13.95 -16.19 4.96
CA LEU A 440 -12.60 -15.98 5.47
C LEU A 440 -12.33 -14.51 5.83
N LEU A 441 -12.82 -13.57 5.02
CA LEU A 441 -12.70 -12.14 5.29
C LEU A 441 -13.56 -11.69 6.48
N GLN A 442 -14.76 -12.27 6.66
CA GLN A 442 -15.60 -12.05 7.84
C GLN A 442 -14.89 -12.52 9.12
N LEU A 443 -14.34 -13.74 9.12
CA LEU A 443 -13.57 -14.29 10.24
C LEU A 443 -12.34 -13.44 10.57
N LEU A 444 -11.62 -12.93 9.56
CA LEU A 444 -10.50 -12.02 9.75
C LEU A 444 -10.92 -10.68 10.38
N VAL A 445 -12.09 -10.16 10.01
CA VAL A 445 -12.67 -8.94 10.60
C VAL A 445 -13.11 -9.16 12.05
N GLU A 446 -13.69 -10.31 12.39
CA GLU A 446 -14.01 -10.68 13.78
C GLU A 446 -12.74 -10.85 14.63
N LEU A 447 -11.71 -11.52 14.10
CA LEU A 447 -10.41 -11.67 14.78
C LEU A 447 -9.76 -10.31 15.05
N LEU A 448 -9.84 -9.38 14.09
CA LEU A 448 -9.34 -8.02 14.25
C LEU A 448 -10.13 -7.23 15.30
N GLN A 449 -11.46 -7.36 15.34
CA GLN A 449 -12.30 -6.75 16.38
C GLN A 449 -11.94 -7.29 17.78
N LEU A 450 -11.77 -8.60 17.91
CA LEU A 450 -11.35 -9.24 19.17
C LEU A 450 -9.96 -8.75 19.59
N GLY A 451 -9.02 -8.60 18.65
CA GLY A 451 -7.71 -7.99 18.90
C GLY A 451 -7.78 -6.55 19.39
N VAL A 452 -8.70 -5.73 18.84
CA VAL A 452 -8.95 -4.36 19.32
C VAL A 452 -9.54 -4.36 20.74
N VAL A 453 -10.47 -5.26 21.05
CA VAL A 453 -11.05 -5.40 22.41
C VAL A 453 -9.98 -5.84 23.42
N LEU A 454 -9.11 -6.78 23.07
CA LEU A 454 -7.98 -7.19 23.92
C LEU A 454 -6.98 -6.04 24.15
N LEU A 455 -6.71 -5.21 23.13
CA LEU A 455 -5.85 -4.04 23.27
C LEU A 455 -6.50 -2.97 24.18
N GLN A 456 -7.80 -2.72 24.03
CA GLN A 456 -8.55 -1.84 24.93
C GLN A 456 -8.51 -2.35 26.39
N LEU A 457 -8.72 -3.64 26.61
CA LEU A 457 -8.61 -4.27 27.93
C LEU A 457 -7.20 -4.12 28.51
N GLY A 458 -6.16 -4.32 27.69
CA GLY A 458 -4.76 -4.10 28.08
C GLY A 458 -4.47 -2.65 28.49
N VAL A 459 -5.04 -1.66 27.79
CA VAL A 459 -4.94 -0.24 28.16
C VAL A 459 -5.66 0.04 29.48
N VAL A 460 -6.85 -0.52 29.70
CA VAL A 460 -7.58 -0.38 30.98
C VAL A 460 -6.83 -1.03 32.14
N LEU A 461 -6.24 -2.20 31.94
CA LEU A 461 -5.39 -2.86 32.94
C LEU A 461 -4.12 -2.06 33.26
N LEU A 462 -3.50 -1.44 32.25
CA LEU A 462 -2.34 -0.57 32.45
C LEU A 462 -2.72 0.72 33.20
N GLN A 463 -3.86 1.33 32.87
CA GLN A 463 -4.40 2.48 33.62
C GLN A 463 -4.68 2.11 35.08
N LEU A 464 -5.30 0.96 35.34
CA LEU A 464 -5.53 0.46 36.69
C LEU A 464 -4.21 0.21 37.45
N GLY A 465 -3.21 -0.37 36.78
CA GLY A 465 -1.86 -0.55 37.34
C GLY A 465 -1.18 0.77 37.70
N VAL A 466 -1.33 1.80 36.86
CA VAL A 466 -0.83 3.16 37.14
C VAL A 466 -1.55 3.79 38.32
N VAL A 467 -2.87 3.65 38.44
CA VAL A 467 -3.65 4.13 39.61
C VAL A 467 -3.24 3.41 40.89
N LEU A 468 -3.07 2.09 40.85
CA LEU A 468 -2.59 1.31 42.00
C LEU A 468 -1.17 1.74 42.43
N LEU A 469 -0.28 2.01 41.48
CA LEU A 469 1.08 2.50 41.76
C LEU A 469 1.05 3.93 42.34
N GLN A 470 0.17 4.81 41.86
CA GLN A 470 -0.06 6.13 42.47
C GLN A 470 -0.56 6.00 43.92
N MET A 471 -1.53 5.12 44.19
CA MET A 471 -2.01 4.86 45.56
C MET A 471 -0.91 4.28 46.47
N LEU A 472 -0.04 3.41 45.94
CA LEU A 472 1.12 2.89 46.67
C LEU A 472 2.14 4.00 47.00
N VAL A 473 2.38 4.95 46.08
CA VAL A 473 3.24 6.11 46.31
C VAL A 473 2.64 7.05 47.36
N VAL A 474 1.33 7.31 47.33
CA VAL A 474 0.64 8.11 48.37
C VAL A 474 0.70 7.40 49.73
N LEU A 475 0.51 6.09 49.79
CA LEU A 475 0.65 5.31 51.02
C LEU A 475 2.09 5.38 51.57
N LEU A 476 3.11 5.27 50.71
CA LEU A 476 4.51 5.38 51.09
C LEU A 476 4.85 6.80 51.61
N GLN A 477 4.31 7.84 50.97
CA GLN A 477 4.43 9.22 51.45
C GLN A 477 3.79 9.39 52.84
N LEU A 478 2.61 8.82 53.06
CA LEU A 478 1.94 8.84 54.38
C LEU A 478 2.78 8.12 55.45
N VAL A 479 3.39 6.98 55.12
CA VAL A 479 4.32 6.26 56.03
C VAL A 479 5.56 7.12 56.34
N VAL A 480 6.12 7.83 55.36
CA VAL A 480 7.24 8.75 55.60
C VAL A 480 6.84 9.93 56.49
N VAL A 481 5.65 10.51 56.29
CA VAL A 481 5.12 11.59 57.15
C VAL A 481 4.86 11.09 58.58
N LEU A 482 4.31 9.88 58.74
CA LEU A 482 4.13 9.25 60.07
C LEU A 482 5.46 8.96 60.76
N LEU A 483 6.49 8.53 60.01
CA LEU A 483 7.84 8.32 60.55
C LEU A 483 8.48 9.64 60.98
N GLN A 484 8.35 10.71 60.17
CA GLN A 484 8.80 12.06 60.52
C GLN A 484 8.10 12.58 61.78
N LEU A 485 6.77 12.42 61.88
CA LEU A 485 6.01 12.78 63.07
C LEU A 485 6.46 11.98 64.29
N GLY A 486 6.72 10.67 64.15
CA GLY A 486 7.28 9.83 65.21
C GLY A 486 8.66 10.28 65.68
N VAL A 487 9.54 10.70 64.75
CA VAL A 487 10.85 11.28 65.09
C VAL A 487 10.70 12.62 65.81
N VAL A 488 9.78 13.50 65.39
CA VAL A 488 9.50 14.78 66.06
C VAL A 488 8.92 14.57 67.46
N LEU A 489 8.01 13.60 67.64
CA LEU A 489 7.48 13.23 68.95
C LEU A 489 8.56 12.65 69.88
N LEU A 490 9.48 11.84 69.35
CA LEU A 490 10.60 11.30 70.11
C LEU A 490 11.63 12.38 70.47
N GLN A 491 11.90 13.34 69.56
CA GLN A 491 12.70 14.53 69.88
C GLN A 491 12.05 15.37 70.98
N LEU A 492 10.74 15.62 70.89
CA LEU A 492 9.98 16.35 71.92
C LEU A 492 10.02 15.62 73.26
N LEU A 493 9.93 14.28 73.27
CA LEU A 493 10.06 13.47 74.49
C LEU A 493 11.48 13.58 75.10
N VAL A 494 12.53 13.58 74.29
CA VAL A 494 13.91 13.80 74.77
C VAL A 494 14.08 15.20 75.35
N VAL A 495 13.56 16.23 74.67
CA VAL A 495 13.58 17.63 75.13
C VAL A 495 12.76 17.84 76.40
N LEU A 496 11.70 17.05 76.62
CA LEU A 496 10.93 17.05 77.87
C LEU A 496 11.64 16.28 79.01
N LEU A 497 12.38 15.22 78.67
CA LEU A 497 13.10 14.38 79.64
C LEU A 497 14.40 15.03 80.13
N GLN A 498 15.06 15.84 79.30
CA GLN A 498 16.27 16.60 79.67
C GLN A 498 16.08 17.46 80.94
N PRO A 499 15.12 18.41 81.03
CA PRO A 499 14.90 19.21 82.23
C PRO A 499 14.37 18.37 83.41
N LEU A 500 13.73 17.21 83.18
CA LEU A 500 13.38 16.28 84.25
C LEU A 500 14.63 15.64 84.88
N MET A 501 15.61 15.28 84.06
CA MET A 501 16.89 14.73 84.51
C MET A 501 17.76 15.81 85.19
N GLU A 502 17.75 17.05 84.68
CA GLU A 502 18.41 18.18 85.35
C GLU A 502 17.75 18.53 86.69
N LEU A 503 16.41 18.51 86.76
CA LEU A 503 15.66 18.68 88.02
C LEU A 503 15.98 17.56 89.02
N LEU A 504 16.13 16.31 88.56
CA LEU A 504 16.52 15.18 89.40
C LEU A 504 17.98 15.31 89.88
N GLN A 505 18.91 15.76 89.02
CA GLN A 505 20.28 16.07 89.43
C GLN A 505 20.33 17.20 90.45
N LEU A 506 19.58 18.28 90.24
CA LEU A 506 19.44 19.39 91.17
C LEU A 506 18.85 18.92 92.51
N LEU A 507 17.84 18.06 92.51
CA LEU A 507 17.28 17.45 93.72
C LEU A 507 18.32 16.59 94.45
N VAL A 508 19.14 15.82 93.73
CA VAL A 508 20.25 15.05 94.33
C VAL A 508 21.32 15.97 94.93
N VAL A 509 21.66 17.09 94.27
CA VAL A 509 22.59 18.10 94.81
C VAL A 509 22.01 18.78 96.05
N ILE A 510 20.72 19.15 96.04
CA ILE A 510 20.02 19.69 97.21
C ILE A 510 20.02 18.69 98.37
N LEU A 511 19.78 17.39 98.08
CA LEU A 511 19.83 16.33 99.09
C LEU A 511 21.24 16.12 99.63
N GLN A 512 22.27 16.19 98.80
CA GLN A 512 23.68 16.16 99.24
C GLN A 512 24.02 17.35 100.12
N MET A 513 23.62 18.58 99.75
CA MET A 513 23.81 19.77 100.57
C MET A 513 23.04 19.69 101.90
N LEU A 514 21.84 19.11 101.91
CA LEU A 514 21.08 18.84 103.13
C LEU A 514 21.79 17.80 104.03
N VAL A 515 22.37 16.75 103.45
CA VAL A 515 23.16 15.75 104.19
C VAL A 515 24.44 16.38 104.76
N VAL A 516 25.14 17.24 104.00
CA VAL A 516 26.32 17.98 104.48
C VAL A 516 25.93 18.96 105.60
N LEU A 517 24.81 19.67 105.46
CA LEU A 517 24.27 20.54 106.51
C LEU A 517 23.90 19.76 107.78
N LEU A 518 23.30 18.57 107.63
CA LEU A 518 22.98 17.68 108.74
C LEU A 518 24.24 17.11 109.41
N GLN A 519 25.29 16.78 108.63
CA GLN A 519 26.60 16.39 109.16
C GLN A 519 27.25 17.55 109.93
N LEU A 520 27.19 18.79 109.42
CA LEU A 520 27.66 19.98 110.12
C LEU A 520 26.87 20.24 111.42
N LEU A 521 25.56 20.00 111.41
CA LEU A 521 24.71 20.07 112.61
C LEU A 521 25.11 18.99 113.63
N VAL A 522 25.34 17.75 113.20
CA VAL A 522 25.83 16.67 114.06
C VAL A 522 27.21 16.99 114.64
N VAL A 523 28.13 17.57 113.86
CA VAL A 523 29.46 18.01 114.33
C VAL A 523 29.35 19.16 115.34
N THR A 524 28.50 20.16 115.09
CA THR A 524 28.30 21.27 116.05
C THR A 524 27.59 20.81 117.33
N VAL A 525 26.66 19.86 117.26
CA VAL A 525 26.09 19.18 118.45
C VAL A 525 27.15 18.35 119.19
N GLN A 526 28.04 17.63 118.50
CA GLN A 526 29.16 16.92 119.14
C GLN A 526 30.12 17.91 119.83
N MET A 527 30.47 19.02 119.19
CA MET A 527 31.29 20.06 119.82
C MET A 527 30.61 20.69 121.04
N LEU A 528 29.28 20.88 121.01
CA LEU A 528 28.50 21.33 122.17
C LEU A 528 28.49 20.29 123.30
N VAL A 529 28.40 19.00 122.99
CA VAL A 529 28.50 17.91 123.97
C VAL A 529 29.92 17.84 124.57
N VAL A 530 30.97 18.01 123.78
CA VAL A 530 32.36 18.10 124.26
C VAL A 530 32.56 19.34 125.13
N LEU A 531 31.99 20.49 124.77
CA LEU A 531 32.00 21.70 125.58
C LEU A 531 31.26 21.49 126.92
N LEU A 532 30.12 20.81 126.91
CA LEU A 532 29.37 20.45 128.10
C LEU A 532 30.14 19.46 128.99
N GLN A 533 30.79 18.46 128.41
CA GLN A 533 31.67 17.53 129.12
C GLN A 533 32.86 18.26 129.75
N LEU A 534 33.49 19.19 129.02
CA LEU A 534 34.55 20.05 129.56
C LEU A 534 34.03 20.92 130.71
N GLY A 535 32.81 21.46 130.59
CA GLY A 535 32.13 22.19 131.66
C GLY A 535 31.87 21.32 132.90
N VAL A 536 31.46 20.07 132.73
CA VAL A 536 31.30 19.10 133.83
C VAL A 536 32.66 18.74 134.46
N VAL A 537 33.72 18.56 133.66
CA VAL A 537 35.08 18.32 134.17
C VAL A 537 35.63 19.54 134.93
N LEU A 538 35.37 20.76 134.45
CA LEU A 538 35.71 22.00 135.16
C LEU A 538 34.91 22.16 136.47
N LEU A 539 33.64 21.76 136.48
CA LEU A 539 32.81 21.73 137.68
C LEU A 539 33.29 20.68 138.68
N GLN A 540 33.67 19.48 138.21
CA GLN A 540 34.32 18.44 139.03
C GLN A 540 35.65 18.93 139.61
N LEU A 541 36.49 19.59 138.81
CA LEU A 541 37.75 20.20 139.26
C LEU A 541 37.47 21.29 140.31
N GLY A 542 36.43 22.11 140.12
CA GLY A 542 35.95 23.09 141.09
C GLY A 542 35.49 22.45 142.40
N VAL A 543 34.77 21.33 142.34
CA VAL A 543 34.38 20.54 143.53
C VAL A 543 35.60 19.93 144.22
N VAL A 544 36.59 19.42 143.48
CA VAL A 544 37.85 18.90 144.04
C VAL A 544 38.68 20.03 144.69
N LEU A 545 38.73 21.22 144.09
CA LEU A 545 39.38 22.40 144.69
C LEU A 545 38.62 22.87 145.94
N LEU A 546 37.28 22.79 145.96
CA LEU A 546 36.47 23.11 147.13
C LEU A 546 36.66 22.07 148.24
N GLN A 547 36.73 20.78 147.91
CA GLN A 547 37.09 19.71 148.84
C GLN A 547 38.50 19.90 149.42
N LEU A 548 39.49 20.23 148.59
CA LEU A 548 40.85 20.56 149.02
C LEU A 548 40.85 21.79 149.93
N GLY A 549 40.05 22.81 149.61
CA GLY A 549 39.81 23.97 150.45
C GLY A 549 39.20 23.61 151.81
N VAL A 550 38.21 22.71 151.85
CA VAL A 550 37.62 22.18 153.09
C VAL A 550 38.64 21.36 153.89
N VAL A 551 39.49 20.55 153.25
CA VAL A 551 40.57 19.81 153.92
C VAL A 551 41.63 20.76 154.50
N LEU A 552 41.99 21.83 153.78
CA LEU A 552 42.86 22.89 154.31
C LEU A 552 42.22 23.65 155.47
N LEU A 553 40.90 23.89 155.42
CA LEU A 553 40.14 24.52 156.50
C LEU A 553 40.06 23.60 157.73
N GLN A 554 39.84 22.29 157.54
CA GLN A 554 39.91 21.28 158.58
C GLN A 554 41.32 21.20 159.21
N LEU A 555 42.37 21.19 158.40
CA LEU A 555 43.77 21.24 158.88
C LEU A 555 44.04 22.52 159.67
N GLY A 556 43.50 23.66 159.23
CA GLY A 556 43.53 24.94 159.93
C GLY A 556 42.80 24.89 161.28
N VAL A 557 41.62 24.27 161.35
CA VAL A 557 40.86 24.05 162.59
C VAL A 557 41.61 23.13 163.55
N VAL A 558 42.24 22.05 163.06
CA VAL A 558 43.07 21.15 163.87
C VAL A 558 44.28 21.91 164.44
N LEU A 559 44.96 22.75 163.65
CA LEU A 559 46.02 23.65 164.13
C LEU A 559 45.51 24.64 165.19
N LEU A 560 44.29 25.16 165.03
CA LEU A 560 43.65 26.09 165.97
C LEU A 560 43.28 25.39 167.30
N GLN A 561 42.79 24.15 167.24
CA GLN A 561 42.52 23.31 168.41
C GLN A 561 43.82 22.99 169.18
N LEU A 562 44.89 22.61 168.47
CA LEU A 562 46.20 22.32 169.06
C LEU A 562 46.86 23.58 169.67
N GLY A 563 46.60 24.76 169.09
CA GLY A 563 46.93 26.05 169.70
C GLY A 563 46.08 26.39 170.94
N GLY A 564 44.83 25.92 170.99
CA GLY A 564 43.89 26.13 172.09
C GLY A 564 44.32 25.42 173.38
N GLU A 565 44.76 24.16 173.31
CA GLU A 565 45.15 23.38 174.50
C GLU A 565 46.44 23.90 175.18
N MET A 566 47.23 24.72 174.49
CA MET A 566 48.43 25.38 175.05
C MET A 566 48.10 26.60 175.95
N LEU A 567 46.85 27.09 175.96
CA LEU A 567 46.43 28.22 176.79
C LEU A 567 46.19 27.89 178.28
N PRO A 568 45.44 26.83 178.69
CA PRO A 568 45.15 26.58 180.10
C PRO A 568 46.39 26.38 180.99
N LEU A 569 47.43 25.71 180.48
CA LEU A 569 48.72 25.55 181.18
C LEU A 569 49.42 26.88 181.49
N ARG A 570 49.16 27.93 180.70
CA ARG A 570 49.74 29.26 180.86
C ARG A 570 49.01 30.11 181.89
N VAL A 571 47.72 29.86 182.11
CA VAL A 571 46.87 30.60 183.08
C VAL A 571 47.07 30.09 184.51
N LEU A 572 47.25 28.77 184.70
CA LEU A 572 47.42 28.17 186.03
C LEU A 572 48.72 28.61 186.75
N LEU A 573 49.73 29.07 186.01
CA LEU A 573 51.01 29.52 186.57
C LEU A 573 50.97 30.94 187.17
N LEU A 574 49.92 31.72 186.87
CA LEU A 574 49.79 33.11 187.30
C LEU A 574 49.55 33.29 188.82
N PRO A 575 48.61 32.58 189.49
CA PRO A 575 48.36 32.79 190.93
C PRO A 575 49.54 32.41 191.83
N LEU A 576 50.36 31.42 191.43
CA LEU A 576 51.52 30.99 192.23
C LEU A 576 52.59 32.09 192.37
N ARG A 577 52.67 33.03 191.41
CA ARG A 577 53.57 34.18 191.47
C ARG A 577 53.11 35.27 192.44
N VAL A 578 51.81 35.40 192.68
CA VAL A 578 51.24 36.44 193.56
C VAL A 578 51.41 36.06 195.04
N LEU A 579 51.34 34.76 195.37
CA LEU A 579 51.51 34.29 196.75
C LEU A 579 52.96 34.36 197.26
N LEU A 580 53.96 34.57 196.39
CA LEU A 580 55.36 34.76 196.80
C LEU A 580 55.70 36.21 197.21
N LEU A 581 54.73 37.12 197.16
CA LEU A 581 54.90 38.53 197.53
C LEU A 581 55.20 38.75 199.03
N PRO A 582 54.59 38.03 200.00
CA PRO A 582 54.85 38.27 201.43
C PRO A 582 56.20 37.71 201.91
N LEU A 583 56.65 36.57 201.39
CA LEU A 583 57.79 35.84 201.97
C LEU A 583 59.12 36.58 201.79
N ARG A 584 59.26 37.38 200.73
CA ARG A 584 60.42 38.29 200.54
C ARG A 584 60.35 39.54 201.42
N VAL A 585 59.16 39.91 201.89
CA VAL A 585 58.99 41.02 202.85
C VAL A 585 59.24 40.54 204.27
N VAL A 586 58.85 39.30 204.62
CA VAL A 586 59.09 38.64 205.94
C VAL A 586 60.52 38.06 206.08
N LEU A 587 61.39 38.31 205.10
CA LEU A 587 62.84 38.15 205.19
C LEU A 587 63.54 39.47 204.77
N LEU A 588 63.19 40.66 205.30
CA LEU A 588 63.18 41.12 206.73
C LEU A 588 64.58 40.92 207.37
N PRO A 589 64.96 41.64 208.46
CA PRO A 589 66.35 42.02 208.74
C PRO A 589 67.25 40.91 209.31
N LEU A 590 67.04 39.62 209.00
CA LEU A 590 68.02 38.59 209.29
C LEU A 590 69.39 38.94 208.66
N TRP A 591 69.37 39.51 207.45
CA TRP A 591 70.57 40.01 206.74
C TRP A 591 71.16 41.31 207.32
N VAL A 592 70.39 42.04 208.14
CA VAL A 592 70.83 43.28 208.82
C VAL A 592 71.23 42.98 210.28
N ALA A 593 70.71 41.90 210.88
CA ALA A 593 71.03 41.42 212.21
C ALA A 593 72.28 40.52 212.24
N LEU A 594 72.69 39.94 211.11
CA LEU A 594 73.95 39.17 210.99
C LEU A 594 75.22 40.07 210.95
N LEU A 595 75.07 41.34 211.32
CA LEU A 595 76.11 42.37 211.40
C LEU A 595 77.31 42.02 212.32
N PRO A 596 77.18 41.31 213.47
CA PRO A 596 78.31 41.15 214.39
C PRO A 596 79.22 39.95 214.08
N LEU A 597 78.74 38.86 213.47
CA LEU A 597 79.51 37.61 213.43
C LEU A 597 80.72 37.68 212.47
N ARG A 598 80.64 38.48 211.41
CA ARG A 598 81.78 38.75 210.50
C ARG A 598 82.80 39.74 211.08
N VAL A 599 82.45 40.47 212.14
CA VAL A 599 83.37 41.37 212.87
C VAL A 599 84.24 40.57 213.83
N VAL A 600 83.69 39.51 214.45
CA VAL A 600 84.45 38.63 215.35
C VAL A 600 85.37 37.68 214.57
N LEU A 601 84.90 37.02 213.51
CA LEU A 601 85.65 35.95 212.84
C LEU A 601 86.59 36.42 211.71
N LEU A 602 87.18 37.61 211.86
CA LEU A 602 88.39 38.03 211.13
C LEU A 602 89.39 38.81 212.03
N LEU A 603 89.23 38.70 213.35
CA LEU A 603 90.16 39.22 214.35
C LEU A 603 90.18 38.39 215.66
N GLY A 604 89.10 37.67 215.96
CA GLY A 604 88.99 36.70 217.06
C GLY A 604 89.67 35.36 216.76
N LEU A 605 89.46 34.79 215.55
CA LEU A 605 90.26 33.63 215.07
C LEU A 605 91.67 34.06 214.61
N LEU A 606 92.30 34.92 215.41
CA LEU A 606 93.74 34.97 215.59
C LEU A 606 94.17 34.01 216.73
N LEU A 607 93.28 33.70 217.69
CA LEU A 607 93.55 32.80 218.82
C LEU A 607 92.29 32.11 219.38
N LEU A 608 92.42 30.78 219.56
CA LEU A 608 91.45 29.82 220.13
C LEU A 608 90.13 29.64 219.36
#